data_AF-W7W924-F1
#
_entry.id   AF-W7W924-F1
#
_cell.length_a   1.000
_cell.length_b   1.000
_cell.length_c   1.000
_cell.angle_alpha   90.00
_cell.angle_beta   90.00
_cell.angle_gamma   90.00
#
_symmetry.space_group_name_H-M   'P 1'
#
loop_
_entity.id
_entity.type
_entity.pdbx_description
1 polymer ?
#
loop_
_entity_poly.entity_id
_entity_poly.type
_entity_poly.pdbx_seq_one_letter_code
_entity_poly.pdbx_strand_id
1 'polypeptide(L)' 'MKVTDKPQTAAEVRALAEAWYRQQIERLTECLGDSWPEHQAWIKSYLAEEVRQKLLARGWRLKT' A
#
# COMPACT_ATOMS: atom_id res chain seq x y z
N MET A 1 -26.76 -2.06 8.10
CA MET A 1 -26.30 -1.21 6.99
C MET A 1 -25.87 -2.12 5.85
N LYS A 2 -26.54 -2.07 4.69
CA LYS A 2 -26.06 -2.78 3.49
C LYS A 2 -24.85 -2.00 2.97
N VAL A 3 -23.65 -2.50 3.22
CA VAL A 3 -22.46 -2.01 2.51
C VAL A 3 -22.65 -2.45 1.06
N THR A 4 -23.11 -1.54 0.21
CA THR A 4 -23.15 -1.75 -1.24
C THR A 4 -21.71 -1.76 -1.71
N ASP A 5 -21.08 -2.92 -1.71
CA ASP A 5 -19.78 -3.17 -2.30
C ASP A 5 -19.95 -3.07 -3.82
N LYS A 6 -19.90 -1.85 -4.35
CA LYS A 6 -19.75 -1.68 -5.80
C LYS A 6 -18.40 -2.32 -6.14
N PRO A 7 -18.34 -3.22 -7.13
CA PRO A 7 -17.07 -3.82 -7.52
C PRO A 7 -16.13 -2.70 -7.95
N GLN A 8 -15.06 -2.50 -7.18
CA GLN A 8 -14.04 -1.52 -7.51
C GLN A 8 -13.37 -1.94 -8.83
N THR A 9 -13.05 -0.97 -9.67
CA THR A 9 -12.23 -1.22 -10.86
C THR A 9 -10.77 -1.42 -10.47
N ALA A 10 -10.00 -2.07 -11.34
CA ALA A 10 -8.55 -2.23 -11.13
C ALA A 10 -7.82 -0.88 -10.97
N ALA A 11 -8.29 0.16 -11.67
CA ALA A 11 -7.75 1.51 -11.57
C ALA A 11 -7.99 2.13 -10.19
N GLU A 12 -9.19 2.01 -9.64
CA GLU A 12 -9.52 2.49 -8.30
C GLU A 12 -8.73 1.74 -7.22
N VAL A 13 -8.61 0.42 -7.35
CA VAL A 13 -7.84 -0.41 -6.42
C VAL A 13 -6.36 -0.02 -6.43
N ARG A 14 -5.80 0.23 -7.63
CA ARG A 14 -4.43 0.72 -7.76
C ARG A 14 -4.26 2.10 -7.12
N ALA A 15 -5.17 3.02 -7.37
CA ALA A 15 -5.13 4.37 -6.79
C ALA A 15 -5.21 4.33 -5.26
N LEU A 16 -6.07 3.46 -4.70
CA LEU A 16 -6.17 3.26 -3.25
C LEU A 16 -4.89 2.67 -2.65
N ALA A 17 -4.30 1.67 -3.31
CA ALA A 17 -3.05 1.05 -2.88
C ALA A 17 -1.88 2.05 -2.92
N GLU A 18 -1.79 2.86 -3.97
CA GLU A 18 -0.78 3.89 -4.13
C GLU A 18 -0.92 5.00 -3.08
N ALA A 19 -2.16 5.47 -2.85
CA ALA A 19 -2.44 6.46 -1.82
C ALA A 19 -2.05 5.93 -0.42
N TRP A 20 -2.39 4.68 -0.11
CA TRP A 20 -2.00 4.05 1.15
C TRP A 20 -0.47 3.96 1.27
N TYR A 21 0.21 3.48 0.23
CA TYR A 21 1.66 3.34 0.22
C TYR A 21 2.36 4.68 0.45
N ARG A 22 1.92 5.72 -0.25
CA ARG A 22 2.44 7.09 -0.09
C ARG A 22 2.27 7.60 1.34
N GLN A 23 1.08 7.41 1.94
CA GLN A 23 0.85 7.79 3.33
C GLN A 23 1.77 7.06 4.32
N GLN A 24 2.09 5.78 4.06
CA GLN A 24 3.05 5.06 4.91
C GLN A 24 4.47 5.62 4.76
N ILE A 25 4.89 5.93 3.53
CA ILE A 25 6.20 6.54 3.28
C ILE A 25 6.31 7.90 3.97
N GLU A 26 5.31 8.77 3.83
CA GLU A 26 5.29 10.09 4.46
C GLU A 26 5.41 9.96 5.99
N ARG A 27 4.57 9.13 6.62
CA ARG A 27 4.61 8.87 8.07
C ARG A 27 5.96 8.31 8.54
N LEU A 28 6.50 7.33 7.83
CA LEU A 28 7.77 6.70 8.23
C LEU A 28 8.96 7.64 8.01
N THR A 29 8.91 8.50 6.99
CA THR A 29 9.91 9.55 6.78
C THR A 29 9.89 10.53 7.95
N GLU A 30 8.70 10.96 8.39
CA GLU A 30 8.55 11.84 9.57
C GLU A 30 9.00 11.16 10.86
N CYS A 31 8.64 9.90 11.08
CA CYS A 31 8.99 9.18 12.31
C CYS A 31 10.48 8.82 12.40
N LEU A 32 11.11 8.45 11.29
CA LEU A 32 12.52 8.01 11.28
C LEU A 32 13.49 9.16 11.10
N GLY A 33 13.04 10.31 10.57
CA GLY A 33 13.85 11.52 10.39
C GLY A 33 15.18 11.22 9.71
N ASP A 34 16.29 11.53 10.38
CA ASP A 34 17.64 11.35 9.84
C ASP A 34 18.05 9.89 9.64
N SER A 35 17.38 8.93 10.31
CA SER A 35 17.61 7.49 10.10
C SER A 35 16.84 6.94 8.89
N TRP A 36 15.96 7.74 8.27
CA TRP A 36 15.17 7.31 7.11
C TRP A 36 16.01 6.74 5.96
N PRO A 37 17.13 7.37 5.52
CA PRO A 37 17.90 6.87 4.38
C PRO A 37 18.44 5.46 4.58
N GLU A 38 18.77 5.08 5.81
CA GLU A 38 19.27 3.74 6.15
C GLU A 38 18.16 2.68 6.02
N HIS A 39 16.95 3.01 6.45
CA HIS A 39 15.83 2.07 6.46
C HIS A 39 14.99 2.09 5.18
N GLN A 40 15.14 3.12 4.34
CA GLN A 40 14.26 3.37 3.20
C GLN A 40 14.14 2.17 2.25
N ALA A 41 15.24 1.51 1.91
CA ALA A 41 15.22 0.39 0.97
C ALA A 41 14.40 -0.80 1.52
N TRP A 42 14.69 -1.21 2.75
CA TRP A 42 13.97 -2.30 3.41
C TRP A 42 12.49 -1.97 3.62
N ILE A 43 12.18 -0.75 4.07
CA ILE A 43 10.79 -0.29 4.29
C ILE A 43 10.00 -0.28 2.98
N LYS A 44 10.57 0.23 1.89
CA LYS A 44 9.89 0.24 0.58
C LYS A 44 9.56 -1.18 0.11
N SER A 45 10.51 -2.11 0.24
CA SER A 45 10.28 -3.52 -0.08
C SER A 45 9.19 -4.14 0.80
N TYR A 46 9.24 -3.89 2.11
CA TYR A 46 8.22 -4.36 3.05
C TYR A 46 6.82 -3.83 2.71
N LEU A 47 6.69 -2.52 2.49
CA LEU A 47 5.42 -1.89 2.17
C LEU A 47 4.85 -2.37 0.82
N ALA A 48 5.70 -2.66 -0.16
CA ALA A 48 5.26 -3.22 -1.43
C ALA A 48 4.67 -4.63 -1.25
N GLU A 49 5.30 -5.47 -0.43
CA GLU A 49 4.78 -6.80 -0.11
C GLU A 49 3.47 -6.70 0.71
N GLU A 50 3.38 -5.77 1.67
CA GLU A 50 2.14 -5.48 2.39
C GLU A 50 0.99 -5.10 1.45
N VAL A 51 1.24 -4.25 0.44
CA VAL A 51 0.23 -3.92 -0.58
C VAL A 51 -0.19 -5.18 -1.33
N ARG A 52 0.77 -6.01 -1.78
CA ARG A 52 0.49 -7.27 -2.47
C ARG A 52 -0.40 -8.18 -1.61
N GLN A 53 -0.05 -8.39 -0.34
CA GLN A 53 -0.81 -9.23 0.59
C GLN A 53 -2.22 -8.68 0.83
N LYS A 54 -2.37 -7.36 1.02
CA LYS A 54 -3.69 -6.72 1.17
C LYS A 54 -4.55 -6.86 -0.07
N LEU A 55 -3.97 -6.74 -1.27
CA LEU A 55 -4.67 -6.95 -2.53
C LEU A 55 -5.13 -8.41 -2.68
N LEU A 56 -4.25 -9.37 -2.40
CA LEU A 56 -4.58 -10.80 -2.43
C LEU A 56 -5.70 -11.15 -1.45
N ALA A 57 -5.68 -10.61 -0.23
CA ALA A 57 -6.73 -10.80 0.78
C ALA A 57 -8.09 -10.24 0.34
N ARG A 58 -8.09 -9.21 -0.52
CA ARG A 58 -9.30 -8.65 -1.15
C ARG A 58 -9.72 -9.38 -2.43
N GLY A 59 -9.05 -10.48 -2.79
CA GLY A 59 -9.30 -11.24 -4.02
C GLY A 59 -8.67 -10.64 -5.28
N TRP A 60 -7.90 -9.57 -5.16
CA TRP A 60 -7.20 -8.94 -6.28
C TRP A 60 -5.88 -9.68 -6.54
N ARG A 61 -5.88 -10.50 -7.60
CA ARG A 61 -4.66 -11.12 -8.11
C ARG A 61 -3.99 -10.16 -9.07
N LEU A 62 -2.88 -9.56 -8.65
CA LEU A 62 -1.94 -8.94 -9.58
C LEU A 62 -1.44 -10.04 -10.52
N LYS A 63 -1.89 -10.03 -11.79
CA LYS A 63 -1.26 -10.86 -12.82
C LYS A 63 0.19 -10.38 -12.91
N THR A 64 1.09 -11.28 -12.54
CA THR A 64 2.54 -11.09 -12.65
C THR A 64 2.93 -11.07 -14.13
#